data_AF-A0A9P5X369-F1
#
_entry.id   AF-A0A9P5X369-F1
#
_cell.length_a   1.000
_cell.length_b   1.000
_cell.length_c   1.000
_cell.angle_alpha   90.00
_cell.angle_beta   90.00
_cell.angle_gamma   90.00
#
_symmetry.space_group_name_H-M   'P 1'
#
loop_
_entity.id
_entity.type
_entity.pdbx_description
1 polymer ?
#
loop_
_entity_poly.entity_id
_entity_poly.type
_entity_poly.pdbx_seq_one_letter_code
_entity_poly.pdbx_strand_id
1 'polypeptide(L)'
;MCHYVLFLLAAHYIVGSVAQRNITVDDSDPTMFQYSNGWSLTAFSSLDYNGTHHLTNHDSALATFTFTGTAVYFVSPLWPYAVSTQLQLDSQSPLSLNLTDPTPRPQDPSGSETVSFGVIWGSESLSNTVHTVRMSKVPDIDWAVVDAIMWVPHDLLSFRSCSWVS
;
A
#
# COMPACT_ATOMS: atom_id res chain seq x y z
N MET A 1 -20.54 -63.32 15.27
CA MET A 1 -20.16 -62.08 15.97
C MET A 1 -19.53 -61.14 14.96
N CYS A 2 -20.26 -60.08 14.63
CA CYS A 2 -19.98 -59.13 13.56
C CYS A 2 -19.12 -57.98 14.10
N HIS A 3 -17.96 -57.72 13.50
CA HIS A 3 -17.15 -56.54 13.80
C HIS A 3 -16.95 -55.74 12.51
N TYR A 4 -17.73 -54.69 12.34
CA TYR A 4 -17.50 -53.67 11.33
C TYR A 4 -16.40 -52.73 11.84
N VAL A 5 -15.21 -52.80 11.24
CA VAL A 5 -14.17 -51.78 11.42
C VAL A 5 -14.46 -50.66 10.44
N LEU A 6 -15.00 -49.56 10.95
CA LEU A 6 -15.25 -48.34 10.20
C LEU A 6 -13.92 -47.60 10.00
N PHE A 7 -13.31 -47.72 8.81
CA PHE A 7 -12.15 -46.90 8.43
C PHE A 7 -12.63 -45.48 8.11
N LEU A 8 -12.42 -44.55 9.05
CA LEU A 8 -12.56 -43.11 8.82
C LEU A 8 -11.41 -42.63 7.93
N LEU A 9 -11.66 -42.51 6.62
CA LEU A 9 -10.78 -41.79 5.70
C LEU A 9 -10.90 -40.29 5.98
N ALA A 10 -10.02 -39.77 6.84
CA ALA A 10 -9.81 -38.34 6.98
C ALA A 10 -9.09 -37.81 5.74
N ALA A 11 -9.83 -37.37 4.74
CA ALA A 11 -9.31 -36.60 3.62
C ALA A 11 -8.76 -35.28 4.16
N HIS A 12 -7.46 -35.22 4.39
CA HIS A 12 -6.76 -33.97 4.70
C HIS A 12 -6.75 -33.15 3.42
N TYR A 13 -7.60 -32.13 3.35
CA TYR A 13 -7.48 -31.09 2.34
C TYR A 13 -6.15 -30.37 2.58
N ILE A 14 -5.13 -30.73 1.81
CA ILE A 14 -3.92 -29.90 1.71
C ILE A 14 -4.37 -28.65 0.96
N VAL A 15 -4.75 -27.62 1.70
CA VAL A 15 -4.90 -26.27 1.14
C VAL A 15 -3.48 -25.83 0.81
N GLY A 16 -3.13 -25.82 -0.48
CA GLY A 16 -1.85 -25.28 -0.93
C GLY A 16 -1.80 -23.80 -0.56
N SER A 17 -0.88 -23.39 0.32
CA SER A 17 -0.57 -21.99 0.52
C SER A 17 0.29 -21.51 -0.63
N VAL A 18 -0.24 -20.61 -1.47
CA VAL A 18 0.61 -19.85 -2.39
C VAL A 18 1.35 -18.81 -1.57
N ALA A 19 2.65 -18.63 -1.83
CA ALA A 19 3.44 -17.61 -1.16
C ALA A 19 2.93 -16.23 -1.60
N GLN A 20 2.45 -15.46 -0.64
CA GLN A 20 1.99 -14.10 -0.86
C GLN A 20 3.20 -13.21 -1.21
N ARG A 21 3.22 -12.59 -2.41
CA ARG A 21 4.29 -11.68 -2.84
C ARG A 21 3.85 -10.22 -2.66
N ASN A 22 4.76 -9.40 -2.16
CA ASN A 22 4.58 -7.94 -2.13
C ASN A 22 5.15 -7.31 -3.41
N ILE A 23 4.40 -6.35 -3.97
CA ILE A 23 4.83 -5.50 -5.09
C ILE A 23 4.81 -4.06 -4.60
N THR A 24 5.95 -3.38 -4.63
CA THR A 24 6.06 -1.95 -4.35
C THR A 24 6.08 -1.17 -5.66
N VAL A 25 5.19 -0.20 -5.77
CA VAL A 25 5.03 0.65 -6.95
C VAL A 25 5.38 2.09 -6.56
N ASP A 26 6.22 2.69 -7.39
CA ASP A 26 6.67 4.07 -7.29
C ASP A 26 5.54 5.05 -7.60
N ASP A 27 5.45 6.17 -6.87
CA ASP A 27 4.49 7.25 -7.10
C ASP A 27 4.49 7.79 -8.53
N SER A 28 5.59 7.63 -9.26
CA SER A 28 5.74 8.05 -10.64
C SER A 28 5.19 7.07 -11.69
N ASP A 29 4.73 5.87 -11.29
CA ASP A 29 4.18 4.87 -12.22
C ASP A 29 2.79 5.31 -12.75
N PRO A 30 2.69 5.71 -14.03
CA PRO A 30 1.45 6.26 -14.57
C PRO A 30 0.40 5.19 -14.88
N THR A 31 0.75 3.91 -14.78
CA THR A 31 -0.19 2.80 -15.03
C THR A 31 -1.04 2.48 -13.80
N MET A 32 -0.53 2.81 -12.62
CA MET A 32 -1.17 2.52 -11.34
C MET A 32 -1.62 3.78 -10.60
N PHE A 33 -0.87 4.88 -10.73
CA PHE A 33 -1.22 6.17 -10.14
C PHE A 33 -1.90 7.10 -11.15
N GLN A 34 -2.91 7.82 -10.67
CA GLN A 34 -3.52 8.93 -11.38
C GLN A 34 -3.58 10.14 -10.46
N TYR A 35 -3.12 11.29 -10.96
CA TYR A 35 -3.09 12.54 -10.23
C TYR A 35 -4.01 13.56 -10.89
N SER A 36 -4.79 14.28 -10.09
CA SER A 36 -5.43 15.52 -10.53
C SER A 36 -4.40 16.66 -10.63
N ASN A 37 -4.84 17.81 -11.12
CA ASN A 37 -4.04 19.04 -11.04
C ASN A 37 -3.69 19.36 -9.56
N GLY A 38 -2.51 19.94 -9.34
CA GLY A 38 -2.04 20.41 -8.04
C GLY A 38 -0.94 19.55 -7.40
N TRP A 39 -0.63 18.39 -7.95
CA TRP A 39 0.53 17.59 -7.55
C TRP A 39 1.78 17.99 -8.34
N SER A 40 2.93 17.98 -7.67
CA SER A 40 4.24 18.21 -8.27
C SER A 40 5.22 17.13 -7.81
N LEU A 41 6.16 16.76 -8.67
CA LEU A 41 7.25 15.86 -8.30
C LEU A 41 8.37 16.65 -7.61
N THR A 42 8.99 16.08 -6.59
CA THR A 42 10.13 16.69 -5.89
C THR A 42 11.47 16.49 -6.59
N ALA A 43 12.49 17.15 -6.05
CA ALA A 43 13.89 16.86 -6.39
C ALA A 43 14.33 15.54 -5.74
N PHE A 44 15.41 14.96 -6.27
CA PHE A 44 15.88 13.66 -5.81
C PHE A 44 16.27 13.65 -4.32
N SER A 45 15.80 12.66 -3.58
CA SER A 45 16.16 12.34 -2.19
C SER A 45 16.38 10.84 -2.05
N SER A 46 17.51 10.42 -1.47
CA SER A 46 17.74 8.99 -1.20
C SER A 46 16.86 8.41 -0.09
N LEU A 47 16.05 9.27 0.55
CA LEU A 47 15.10 8.88 1.58
C LEU A 47 13.72 8.56 1.00
N ASP A 48 13.44 8.98 -0.24
CA ASP A 48 12.24 8.60 -0.99
C ASP A 48 12.43 7.22 -1.61
N TYR A 49 11.33 6.49 -1.81
CA TYR A 49 11.37 5.27 -2.61
C TYR A 49 11.70 5.63 -4.06
N ASN A 50 12.70 4.97 -4.63
CA ASN A 50 13.22 5.24 -5.99
C ASN A 50 13.67 6.70 -6.27
N GLY A 51 13.68 7.56 -5.25
CA GLY A 51 14.37 8.83 -5.28
C GLY A 51 13.52 10.09 -5.35
N THR A 52 12.22 10.03 -5.57
CA THR A 52 11.35 11.23 -5.61
C THR A 52 9.99 10.92 -5.00
N HIS A 53 9.22 11.95 -4.67
CA HIS A 53 7.82 11.82 -4.27
C HIS A 53 6.95 12.90 -4.90
N HIS A 54 5.64 12.66 -5.00
CA HIS A 54 4.65 13.66 -5.35
C HIS A 54 4.19 14.40 -4.10
N LEU A 55 4.17 15.73 -4.14
CA LEU A 55 3.65 16.57 -3.06
C LEU A 55 2.57 17.54 -3.55
N THR A 56 1.69 17.94 -2.63
CA THR A 56 0.67 18.97 -2.88
C THR A 56 0.38 19.78 -1.61
N ASN A 57 0.05 21.05 -1.81
CA ASN A 57 -0.59 21.92 -0.83
C ASN A 57 -1.99 22.38 -1.24
N HIS A 58 -2.55 21.81 -2.31
CA HIS A 58 -3.87 22.15 -2.82
C HIS A 58 -4.96 21.26 -2.17
N ASP A 59 -5.96 21.89 -1.54
CA ASP A 59 -7.04 21.16 -0.86
C ASP A 59 -7.91 20.31 -1.80
N SER A 60 -7.96 20.64 -3.09
CA SER A 60 -8.73 19.89 -4.10
C SER A 60 -7.91 18.82 -4.83
N ALA A 61 -6.62 18.71 -4.55
CA ALA A 61 -5.76 17.75 -5.22
C ALA A 61 -6.04 16.31 -4.74
N LEU A 62 -6.12 15.39 -5.68
CA LEU A 62 -6.43 13.98 -5.47
C LEU A 62 -5.44 13.11 -6.23
N ALA A 63 -4.86 12.13 -5.55
CA ALA A 63 -4.14 11.03 -6.16
C ALA A 63 -4.94 9.75 -5.93
N THR A 64 -4.96 8.86 -6.92
CA THR A 64 -5.62 7.55 -6.81
C THR A 64 -4.69 6.44 -7.23
N PHE A 65 -4.71 5.35 -6.48
CA PHE A 65 -4.00 4.11 -6.78
C PHE A 65 -5.00 2.95 -6.82
N THR A 66 -5.02 2.19 -7.92
CA THR A 66 -5.97 1.09 -8.13
C THR A 66 -5.23 -0.23 -8.26
N PHE A 67 -5.65 -1.25 -7.51
CA PHE A 67 -5.02 -2.57 -7.51
C PHE A 67 -6.05 -3.70 -7.38
N THR A 68 -5.67 -4.92 -7.77
CA THR A 68 -6.50 -6.12 -7.60
C THR A 68 -5.81 -7.11 -6.68
N GLY A 69 -6.07 -7.05 -5.38
CA GLY A 69 -5.28 -7.78 -4.40
C GLY A 69 -5.94 -7.93 -3.05
N THR A 70 -5.17 -8.43 -2.09
CA THR A 70 -5.66 -8.80 -0.75
C THR A 70 -5.05 -7.99 0.38
N ALA A 71 -4.04 -7.16 0.08
CA ALA A 71 -3.47 -6.22 1.03
C ALA A 71 -2.86 -5.01 0.31
N VAL A 72 -2.78 -3.88 1.00
CA VAL A 72 -2.16 -2.64 0.55
C VAL A 72 -1.52 -1.91 1.73
N TYR A 73 -0.41 -1.23 1.47
CA TYR A 73 0.39 -0.52 2.44
C TYR A 73 0.84 0.82 1.85
N PHE A 74 0.68 1.87 2.64
CA PHE A 74 1.19 3.19 2.33
C PHE A 74 2.63 3.31 2.82
N VAL A 75 3.55 3.63 1.89
CA VAL A 75 4.98 3.78 2.15
C VAL A 75 5.34 5.24 1.97
N SER A 76 6.07 5.78 2.95
CA SER A 76 6.51 7.16 2.93
C SER A 76 7.74 7.36 3.81
N PRO A 77 8.61 8.32 3.48
CA PRO A 77 9.55 8.88 4.46
C PRO A 77 8.80 9.72 5.50
N LEU A 78 9.55 10.31 6.43
CA LEU A 78 9.03 11.23 7.44
C LEU A 78 9.77 12.56 7.44
N TRP A 79 9.08 13.64 7.81
CA TRP A 79 9.59 15.03 7.78
C TRP A 79 9.77 15.64 9.18
N PRO A 80 10.66 16.63 9.35
CA PRO A 80 10.88 17.29 10.64
C PRO A 80 9.78 18.28 11.05
N TYR A 81 8.74 18.44 10.22
CA TYR A 81 7.60 19.33 10.42
C TYR A 81 6.28 18.63 10.05
N ALA A 82 5.16 19.30 10.30
CA ALA A 82 3.83 18.75 10.07
C ALA A 82 3.59 18.46 8.58
N VAL A 83 3.58 17.17 8.24
CA VAL A 83 3.19 16.64 6.94
C VAL A 83 2.16 15.53 7.19
N SER A 84 1.11 15.46 6.38
CA SER A 84 0.09 14.44 6.53
C SER A 84 -0.62 14.13 5.22
N THR A 85 -1.00 12.86 5.03
CA THR A 85 -1.79 12.42 3.88
C THR A 85 -3.09 11.81 4.37
N GLN A 86 -4.21 12.27 3.81
CA GLN A 86 -5.50 11.64 4.02
C GLN A 86 -5.63 10.45 3.08
N LEU A 87 -5.96 9.27 3.63
CA LEU A 87 -6.21 8.04 2.89
C LEU A 87 -7.67 7.62 2.99
N GLN A 88 -8.24 7.20 1.88
CA GLN A 88 -9.51 6.50 1.83
C GLN A 88 -9.35 5.24 0.98
N LEU A 89 -9.54 4.06 1.59
CA LEU A 89 -9.61 2.79 0.88
C LEU A 89 -11.07 2.50 0.51
N ASP A 90 -11.34 2.40 -0.78
CA ASP A 90 -12.67 2.19 -1.35
C ASP A 90 -13.71 3.19 -0.80
N SER A 91 -14.80 2.69 -0.22
CA SER A 91 -15.88 3.47 0.39
C SER A 91 -15.71 3.66 1.91
N GLN A 92 -14.54 3.31 2.48
CA GLN A 92 -14.30 3.47 3.91
C GLN A 92 -14.19 4.95 4.31
N SER A 93 -14.33 5.24 5.60
CA SER A 93 -14.10 6.59 6.11
C SER A 93 -12.63 7.00 5.90
N PRO A 94 -12.35 8.24 5.47
CA PRO A 94 -10.98 8.71 5.36
C PRO A 94 -10.24 8.70 6.69
N LEU A 95 -8.97 8.33 6.67
CA LEU A 95 -8.02 8.36 7.78
C LEU A 95 -6.92 9.37 7.48
N SER A 96 -6.49 10.14 8.48
CA SER A 96 -5.33 11.03 8.34
C SER A 96 -4.07 10.33 8.84
N LEU A 97 -3.06 10.19 7.99
CA LEU A 97 -1.75 9.68 8.36
C LEU A 97 -0.82 10.83 8.72
N ASN A 98 -0.24 10.78 9.92
CA ASN A 98 0.81 11.70 10.32
C ASN A 98 2.16 11.20 9.77
N LEU A 99 2.83 12.04 8.98
CA LEU A 99 4.13 11.76 8.36
C LEU A 99 5.26 12.58 9.01
N THR A 100 5.03 13.11 10.21
CA THR A 100 6.03 13.83 10.98
C THR A 100 6.97 12.83 11.67
N ASP A 101 8.28 13.06 11.54
CA ASP A 101 9.32 12.35 12.28
C ASP A 101 9.12 12.58 13.79
N PRO A 102 8.89 11.52 14.60
CA PRO A 102 8.65 11.65 16.02
C PRO A 102 9.92 11.94 16.83
N THR A 103 11.10 11.88 16.21
CA THR A 103 12.36 12.14 16.89
C THR A 103 12.54 13.65 17.14
N PRO A 104 12.78 14.10 18.38
CA PRO A 104 13.00 15.51 18.66
C PRO A 104 14.25 16.03 17.96
N ARG A 105 14.04 16.79 16.89
CA ARG A 105 15.06 17.58 16.20
C ARG A 105 14.65 19.05 16.32
N PRO A 106 15.56 20.02 16.09
CA PRO A 106 15.12 21.37 15.78
C PRO A 106 14.07 21.24 14.66
N GLN A 107 12.82 21.59 14.94
CA GLN A 107 11.75 21.53 13.95
C GLN A 107 12.06 22.60 12.93
N ASP A 108 12.76 22.22 11.85
CA ASP A 108 12.87 23.08 10.70
C ASP A 108 11.47 23.22 10.11
N PRO A 109 10.96 24.45 9.90
CA PRO A 109 9.59 24.68 9.44
C PRO A 109 9.38 24.26 7.97
N SER A 110 10.42 23.73 7.33
CA SER A 110 10.45 23.34 5.93
C SER A 110 11.71 22.51 5.66
N GLY A 111 11.73 21.74 4.58
CA GLY A 111 12.95 21.08 4.11
C GLY A 111 12.70 19.65 3.66
N SER A 112 13.78 18.89 3.53
CA SER A 112 13.74 17.49 3.14
C SER A 112 13.32 16.57 4.27
N GLU A 113 13.04 15.33 3.89
CA GLU A 113 12.78 14.20 4.76
C GLU A 113 13.95 13.98 5.75
N THR A 114 13.65 13.42 6.92
CA THR A 114 14.65 13.07 7.95
C THR A 114 14.72 11.60 8.28
N VAL A 115 13.78 10.80 7.75
CA VAL A 115 13.70 9.34 7.90
C VAL A 115 13.43 8.74 6.54
N SER A 116 14.16 7.68 6.19
CA SER A 116 13.97 6.93 4.95
C SER A 116 12.57 6.31 4.88
N PHE A 117 12.08 6.14 3.66
CA PHE A 117 10.81 5.52 3.36
C PHE A 117 10.58 4.21 4.13
N GLY A 118 9.35 4.02 4.59
CA GLY A 118 8.91 2.82 5.30
C GLY A 118 7.39 2.71 5.31
N VAL A 119 6.88 1.54 5.71
CA VAL A 119 5.43 1.31 5.83
C VAL A 119 4.88 2.14 7.00
N ILE A 120 3.93 3.02 6.70
CA ILE A 120 3.26 3.88 7.70
C ILE A 120 1.90 3.30 8.10
N TRP A 121 1.20 2.73 7.12
CA TRP A 121 -0.14 2.18 7.29
C TRP A 121 -0.34 0.99 6.37
N GLY A 122 -1.23 0.07 6.75
CA GLY A 122 -1.65 -1.01 5.88
C GLY A 122 -3.06 -1.49 6.16
N SER A 123 -3.64 -2.16 5.16
CA SER A 123 -4.88 -2.90 5.25
C SER A 123 -4.68 -4.28 4.63
N GLU A 124 -5.05 -5.31 5.38
CA GLU A 124 -4.83 -6.71 5.02
C GLU A 124 -6.16 -7.46 5.01
N SER A 125 -6.13 -8.71 4.54
CA SER A 125 -7.32 -9.58 4.48
C SER A 125 -8.47 -8.99 3.66
N LEU A 126 -8.14 -8.17 2.65
CA LEU A 126 -9.10 -7.65 1.69
C LEU A 126 -9.61 -8.80 0.80
N SER A 127 -10.84 -8.66 0.30
CA SER A 127 -11.35 -9.56 -0.74
C SER A 127 -10.47 -9.44 -1.99
N ASN A 128 -10.22 -10.52 -2.72
CA ASN A 128 -9.47 -10.43 -3.97
C ASN A 128 -10.31 -9.79 -5.09
N THR A 129 -10.43 -8.49 -5.05
CA THR A 129 -11.22 -7.65 -5.94
C THR A 129 -10.43 -6.41 -6.32
N VAL A 130 -10.98 -5.60 -7.23
CA VAL A 130 -10.42 -4.27 -7.49
C VAL A 130 -10.67 -3.38 -6.27
N HIS A 131 -9.61 -2.75 -5.78
CA HIS A 131 -9.61 -1.77 -4.71
C HIS A 131 -9.04 -0.45 -5.21
N THR A 132 -9.44 0.65 -4.58
CA THR A 132 -8.92 1.99 -4.87
C THR A 132 -8.50 2.68 -3.58
N VAL A 133 -7.25 3.13 -3.53
CA VAL A 133 -6.77 4.05 -2.50
C VAL A 133 -6.85 5.46 -3.05
N ARG A 134 -7.53 6.35 -2.34
CA ARG A 134 -7.61 7.78 -2.62
C ARG A 134 -6.74 8.52 -1.60
N MET A 135 -5.86 9.36 -2.09
CA MET A 135 -4.89 10.15 -1.32
C MET A 135 -5.15 11.63 -1.56
N SER A 136 -5.27 12.41 -0.49
CA SER A 136 -5.51 13.86 -0.57
C SER A 136 -4.90 14.59 0.61
N LYS A 137 -4.93 15.92 0.55
CA LYS A 137 -4.53 16.79 1.66
C LYS A 137 -5.48 16.66 2.84
N VAL A 138 -4.92 16.66 4.05
CA VAL A 138 -5.69 16.81 5.29
C VAL A 138 -6.03 18.30 5.46
N PRO A 139 -7.29 18.66 5.77
CA PRO A 139 -7.64 20.05 6.07
C PRO A 139 -6.71 20.65 7.13
N ASP A 140 -6.33 21.92 6.96
CA ASP A 140 -5.48 22.68 7.88
C ASP A 140 -4.03 22.17 8.08
N ILE A 141 -3.60 21.14 7.35
CA ILE A 141 -2.19 20.73 7.24
C ILE A 141 -1.66 21.14 5.88
N ASP A 142 -0.48 21.78 5.83
CA ASP A 142 0.03 22.42 4.60
C ASP A 142 0.36 21.43 3.48
N TRP A 143 0.86 20.24 3.81
CA TRP A 143 1.44 19.32 2.83
C TRP A 143 0.87 17.92 2.95
N ALA A 144 0.53 17.34 1.79
CA ALA A 144 0.35 15.91 1.59
C ALA A 144 1.34 15.37 0.57
N VAL A 145 1.75 14.12 0.77
CA VAL A 145 2.77 13.43 -0.02
C VAL A 145 2.29 12.03 -0.43
N VAL A 146 2.73 11.58 -1.60
CA VAL A 146 2.66 10.19 -2.08
C VAL A 146 4.04 9.81 -2.59
N ASP A 147 4.61 8.73 -2.05
CA ASP A 147 5.95 8.23 -2.39
C ASP A 147 5.89 6.81 -2.96
N ALA A 148 5.32 5.85 -2.22
CA ALA A 148 5.08 4.52 -2.77
C ALA A 148 3.84 3.85 -2.20
N ILE A 149 3.28 2.93 -2.99
CA ILE A 149 2.28 1.97 -2.52
C ILE A 149 2.84 0.57 -2.68
N MET A 150 2.86 -0.19 -1.61
CA MET A 150 3.10 -1.63 -1.65
C MET A 150 1.76 -2.35 -1.58
N TRP A 151 1.55 -3.33 -2.44
CA TRP A 151 0.32 -4.11 -2.44
C TRP A 151 0.60 -5.58 -2.72
N VAL A 152 -0.41 -6.40 -2.46
CA VAL A 152 -0.28 -7.84 -2.61
C VAL A 152 -1.27 -8.40 -3.62
N PRO A 153 -0.81 -8.86 -4.80
CA PRO A 153 -1.63 -9.64 -5.72
C PRO A 153 -2.08 -10.97 -5.14
N HIS A 154 -3.23 -11.41 -5.64
CA HIS A 154 -3.65 -12.79 -5.48
C HIS A 154 -3.07 -13.63 -6.63
N ASP A 155 -2.07 -14.44 -6.31
CA ASP A 155 -1.46 -15.35 -7.29
C ASP A 155 -2.36 -16.59 -7.48
N LEU A 156 -3.03 -16.68 -8.65
CA LEU A 156 -3.79 -17.89 -9.05
C LEU A 156 -2.89 -19.00 -9.67
N LEU A 157 -1.56 -18.92 -9.55
CA LEU A 157 -0.66 -19.88 -10.21
C LEU A 157 -0.43 -21.15 -9.39
N SER A 158 -1.45 -21.98 -9.30
CA SER A 158 -1.40 -23.42 -9.03
C SER A 158 -2.78 -23.94 -9.41
N PHE A 159 -3.03 -24.51 -10.60
CA PHE A 159 -2.65 -25.85 -10.99
C PHE A 159 -2.57 -25.94 -12.53
N ARG A 160 -1.39 -26.20 -13.09
CA ARG A 160 -1.33 -27.05 -14.30
C ARG A 160 -1.24 -28.48 -13.82
N SER A 161 -2.41 -29.11 -13.64
CA SER A 161 -2.50 -30.57 -13.62
C SER A 161 -1.94 -31.07 -14.95
N CYS A 162 -0.68 -31.52 -14.96
CA CYS A 162 -0.20 -32.40 -15.99
C CYS A 162 -0.65 -33.79 -15.55
N SER A 163 -1.84 -34.20 -15.98
CA SER A 163 -2.30 -35.57 -15.84
C SER A 163 -1.37 -36.45 -16.68
N TRP A 164 -0.42 -37.13 -16.04
CA TRP A 164 0.22 -38.28 -16.65
C TRP A 164 -0.81 -39.41 -16.65
N VAL A 165 -1.40 -39.63 -17.82
CA VAL A 165 -2.04 -40.90 -18.14
C VAL A 165 -0.92 -41.81 -18.64
N SER A 166 -0.62 -42.85 -17.87
CA SER A 166 0.05 -44.07 -18.34
C SER A 166 -0.46 -45.25 -17.54
#